data_AF-A0A522YFN7-F1
#
_entry.id   AF-A0A522YFN7-F1
#
_cell.length_a   1.000
_cell.length_b   1.000
_cell.length_c   1.000
_cell.angle_alpha   90.00
_cell.angle_beta   90.00
_cell.angle_gamma   90.00
#
_symmetry.space_group_name_H-M   'P 1'
#
loop_
_entity.id
_entity.type
_entity.pdbx_description
1 polymer ?
#
loop_
_entity_poly.entity_id
_entity_poly.type
_entity_poly.pdbx_seq_one_letter_code
_entity_poly.pdbx_strand_id
1 'polypeptide(L)'
;MRIVWAASAAAALALAPLAAFSAPAPVLVDASCFPNPFDSRRTNATVRWALAAPAPVEVSVHTVFGARVWRRSLPAGVVETAWDGTDSEGRKLGKGLYLLVLRSGGESRVVKVGVRR
;
A
#
# COMPACT_ATOMS: atom_id res chain seq x y z
N MET A 1 -23.71 34.65 64.04
CA MET A 1 -24.20 34.48 62.65
C MET A 1 -23.00 34.55 61.70
N ARG A 2 -22.82 33.49 60.90
CA ARG A 2 -22.05 33.35 59.64
C ARG A 2 -20.55 33.70 59.61
N ILE A 3 -19.72 32.65 59.68
CA ILE A 3 -18.34 32.61 59.19
C ILE A 3 -18.41 32.15 57.72
N VAL A 4 -17.84 32.91 56.79
CA VAL A 4 -17.75 32.55 55.37
C VAL A 4 -16.32 32.08 55.08
N TRP A 5 -16.18 30.82 54.68
CA TRP A 5 -14.92 30.27 54.18
C TRP A 5 -14.78 30.63 52.69
N ALA A 6 -13.72 31.35 52.32
CA ALA A 6 -13.35 31.53 50.93
C ALA A 6 -12.67 30.25 50.43
N ALA A 7 -13.39 29.42 49.68
CA ALA A 7 -12.79 28.31 48.97
C ALA A 7 -12.00 28.85 47.78
N SER A 8 -10.67 28.79 47.84
CA SER A 8 -9.81 29.08 46.70
C SER A 8 -9.81 27.87 45.77
N ALA A 9 -10.27 28.06 44.53
CA ALA A 9 -10.18 27.05 43.49
C ALA A 9 -8.74 27.06 42.94
N ALA A 10 -7.96 26.03 43.25
CA ALA A 10 -6.67 25.79 42.61
C ALA A 10 -6.94 25.38 41.15
N ALA A 11 -6.52 26.22 40.20
CA ALA A 11 -6.52 25.89 38.79
C ALA A 11 -5.54 24.74 38.55
N ALA A 12 -6.05 23.54 38.27
CA ALA A 12 -5.25 22.42 37.84
C ALA A 12 -4.67 22.74 36.45
N LEU A 13 -3.37 23.00 36.38
CA LEU A 13 -2.61 23.02 35.13
C LEU A 13 -2.68 21.61 34.52
N ALA A 14 -3.57 21.41 33.57
CA ALA A 14 -3.58 20.19 32.76
C ALA A 14 -2.30 20.19 31.92
N LEU A 15 -1.35 19.29 32.23
CA LEU A 15 -0.25 19.00 31.33
C LEU A 15 -0.86 18.46 30.02
N ALA A 16 -0.72 19.20 28.93
CA ALA A 16 -0.99 18.67 27.61
C ALA A 16 -0.11 17.42 27.40
N PRO A 17 -0.63 16.33 26.81
CA PRO A 17 0.16 15.13 26.61
C PRO A 17 1.37 15.43 25.71
N LEU A 18 2.56 15.16 26.25
CA LEU A 18 3.82 15.21 25.53
C LEU A 18 3.81 14.11 24.46
N ALA A 19 4.00 14.52 23.21
CA ALA A 19 4.30 13.71 22.04
C ALA A 19 3.36 12.50 21.81
N ALA A 20 2.36 12.68 20.96
CA ALA A 20 1.81 11.55 20.23
C ALA A 20 2.97 10.91 19.45
N PHE A 21 3.36 9.70 19.83
CA PHE A 21 4.28 8.90 19.03
C PHE A 21 3.57 8.64 17.70
N SER A 22 3.95 9.38 16.65
CA SER A 22 3.42 9.12 15.33
C SER A 22 3.84 7.71 14.97
N ALA A 23 2.86 6.82 14.77
CA ALA A 23 3.15 5.52 14.17
C ALA A 23 3.95 5.75 12.88
N PRO A 24 4.95 4.91 12.57
CA PRO A 24 5.68 5.05 11.32
C PRO A 24 4.68 5.01 10.17
N ALA A 25 4.77 5.99 9.26
CA ALA A 25 3.98 5.96 8.04
C ALA A 25 4.23 4.60 7.34
N PRO A 26 3.22 4.00 6.70
CA PRO A 26 3.42 2.72 6.02
C PRO A 26 4.32 2.94 4.80
N VAL A 27 5.62 2.76 5.02
CA VAL A 27 6.65 2.85 3.99
C VAL A 27 6.72 1.52 3.26
N LEU A 28 6.61 1.55 1.93
CA LEU A 28 6.93 0.41 1.07
C LEU A 28 8.43 0.15 1.12
N VAL A 29 8.81 -0.94 1.81
CA VAL A 29 10.20 -1.36 2.02
C VAL A 29 10.71 -2.09 0.79
N ASP A 30 9.93 -3.06 0.30
CA ASP A 30 10.30 -3.89 -0.84
C ASP A 30 9.08 -4.23 -1.70
N ALA A 31 9.32 -4.51 -2.98
CA ALA A 31 8.32 -4.93 -3.95
C ALA A 31 8.95 -5.79 -5.04
N SER A 32 8.35 -6.95 -5.29
CA SER A 32 8.78 -7.88 -6.33
C SER A 32 7.61 -8.50 -7.07
N CYS A 33 7.90 -9.03 -8.26
CA CYS A 33 6.97 -9.81 -9.05
C CYS A 33 7.73 -11.03 -9.58
N PHE A 34 7.23 -12.24 -9.30
CA PHE A 34 7.89 -13.47 -9.72
C PHE A 34 6.87 -14.56 -10.10
N PRO A 35 7.17 -15.41 -11.10
CA PRO A 35 8.32 -15.30 -11.99
C PRO A 35 8.26 -14.03 -12.84
N ASN A 36 9.42 -13.50 -13.23
CA ASN A 36 9.51 -12.33 -14.07
C ASN A 36 10.77 -12.39 -14.94
N PRO A 37 10.64 -12.50 -16.28
CA PRO A 37 9.38 -12.55 -17.04
C PRO A 37 8.57 -13.84 -16.82
N PHE A 38 7.25 -13.82 -17.08
CA PHE A 38 6.38 -14.99 -17.01
C PHE A 38 5.58 -15.26 -18.29
N ASP A 39 5.11 -16.51 -18.44
CA ASP A 39 4.17 -16.92 -19.48
C ASP A 39 2.76 -16.97 -18.88
N SER A 40 1.96 -15.93 -19.16
CA SER A 40 0.60 -15.72 -18.63
C SER A 40 -0.42 -16.78 -19.05
N ARG A 41 -0.08 -17.66 -20.01
CA ARG A 41 -0.94 -18.80 -20.37
C ARG A 41 -0.61 -20.06 -19.58
N ARG A 42 0.56 -20.10 -18.92
CA ARG A 42 1.06 -21.28 -18.19
C ARG A 42 1.10 -21.07 -16.68
N THR A 43 1.37 -19.85 -16.24
CA THR A 43 1.56 -19.55 -14.82
C THR A 43 1.10 -18.14 -14.50
N ASN A 44 0.74 -17.94 -13.24
CA ASN A 44 0.43 -16.62 -12.71
C ASN A 44 1.71 -16.01 -12.13
N ALA A 45 1.82 -14.69 -12.15
CA ALA A 45 2.84 -13.98 -11.40
C ALA A 45 2.35 -13.73 -9.97
N THR A 46 3.23 -13.92 -9.00
CA THR A 46 3.04 -13.48 -7.62
C THR A 46 3.64 -12.10 -7.46
N VAL A 47 2.82 -11.14 -7.05
CA VAL A 47 3.22 -9.80 -6.68
C VAL A 47 3.38 -9.80 -5.16
N ARG A 48 4.55 -9.46 -4.65
CA ARG A 48 4.86 -9.47 -3.21
C ARG A 48 5.45 -8.15 -2.77
N TRP A 49 5.14 -7.71 -1.56
CA TRP A 49 5.68 -6.48 -0.97
C TRP A 49 5.91 -6.61 0.53
N ALA A 50 6.73 -5.69 1.04
CA ALA A 50 6.96 -5.50 2.46
C ALA A 50 6.64 -4.06 2.85
N LEU A 51 5.95 -3.87 3.97
CA LEU A 51 5.61 -2.58 4.55
C LEU A 51 6.24 -2.46 5.93
N ALA A 52 6.72 -1.28 6.30
CA ALA A 52 7.21 -1.00 7.65
C ALA A 52 6.10 -1.07 8.73
N ALA A 53 4.85 -0.83 8.33
CA ALA A 53 3.66 -0.97 9.16
C ALA A 53 2.47 -1.48 8.30
N PRO A 54 1.55 -2.30 8.85
CA PRO A 54 0.39 -2.77 8.10
C PRO A 54 -0.47 -1.62 7.57
N ALA A 55 -0.74 -1.62 6.26
CA ALA A 55 -1.61 -0.63 5.63
C ALA A 55 -2.23 -1.18 4.34
N PRO A 56 -3.36 -0.60 3.87
CA PRO A 56 -3.92 -0.93 2.56
C PRO A 56 -2.92 -0.65 1.44
N VAL A 57 -2.96 -1.47 0.40
CA VAL A 57 -2.11 -1.35 -0.79
C VAL A 57 -2.96 -1.35 -2.05
N GLU A 58 -2.71 -0.38 -2.94
CA GLU A 58 -3.19 -0.44 -4.31
C GLU A 58 -2.09 -1.03 -5.19
N VAL A 59 -2.40 -2.13 -5.88
CA VAL A 59 -1.55 -2.68 -6.95
C VAL A 59 -2.18 -2.33 -8.27
N SER A 60 -1.39 -1.85 -9.22
CA SER A 60 -1.86 -1.52 -10.56
C SER A 60 -0.83 -1.87 -11.61
N VAL A 61 -1.28 -2.21 -12.82
CA VAL A 61 -0.41 -2.51 -13.96
C VAL A 61 -0.68 -1.49 -15.04
N HIS A 62 0.39 -0.96 -15.61
CA HIS A 62 0.36 0.02 -16.68
C HIS A 62 1.16 -0.46 -17.89
N THR A 63 0.78 0.00 -19.07
CA THR A 63 1.64 -0.05 -20.25
C THR A 63 2.86 0.87 -20.07
N VAL A 64 3.88 0.71 -20.91
CA VAL A 64 5.05 1.62 -20.93
C VAL A 64 4.69 3.08 -21.27
N PHE A 65 3.54 3.30 -21.89
CA PHE A 65 2.99 4.63 -22.17
C PHE A 65 2.16 5.21 -21.02
N GLY A 66 2.07 4.49 -19.88
CA GLY A 66 1.36 4.95 -18.68
C GLY A 66 -0.14 4.66 -18.67
N ALA A 67 -0.71 4.01 -19.70
CA ALA A 67 -2.11 3.60 -19.67
C ALA A 67 -2.31 2.48 -18.64
N ARG A 68 -3.21 2.69 -17.66
CA ARG A 68 -3.51 1.73 -16.59
C ARG A 68 -4.45 0.65 -17.11
N VAL A 69 -4.00 -0.61 -17.10
CA VAL A 69 -4.74 -1.74 -17.68
C VAL A 69 -5.37 -2.63 -16.61
N TRP A 70 -4.78 -2.68 -15.42
CA TRP A 70 -5.29 -3.50 -14.30
C TRP A 70 -5.08 -2.77 -12.98
N ARG A 71 -5.97 -3.03 -12.01
CA ARG A 71 -5.87 -2.49 -10.65
C ARG A 71 -6.56 -3.43 -9.65
N ARG A 72 -6.00 -3.51 -8.45
CA ARG A 72 -6.62 -4.15 -7.29
C ARG A 72 -6.24 -3.42 -6.01
N SER A 73 -7.23 -3.18 -5.16
CA SER A 73 -7.02 -2.67 -3.80
C SER A 73 -7.05 -3.83 -2.81
N LEU A 74 -6.09 -3.87 -1.90
CA LEU A 74 -5.93 -4.92 -0.90
C LEU A 74 -5.94 -4.31 0.50
N PRO A 75 -6.60 -4.96 1.48
CA PRO A 75 -6.62 -4.46 2.85
C PRO A 75 -5.25 -4.60 3.51
N ALA A 76 -5.08 -3.93 4.66
CA ALA A 76 -3.90 -4.09 5.48
C ALA A 76 -3.69 -5.56 5.91
N GLY A 77 -2.42 -5.95 6.07
CA GLY A 77 -2.03 -7.31 6.44
C GLY A 77 -1.83 -8.27 5.27
N VAL A 78 -2.29 -7.92 4.06
CA VAL A 78 -1.93 -8.65 2.85
C VAL A 78 -0.52 -8.24 2.40
N VAL A 79 0.32 -9.23 2.08
CA VAL A 79 1.71 -9.02 1.64
C VAL A 79 2.00 -9.55 0.24
N GLU A 80 1.05 -10.27 -0.36
CA GLU A 80 1.16 -10.76 -1.73
C GLU A 80 -0.20 -10.94 -2.42
N THR A 81 -0.21 -10.94 -3.75
CA THR A 81 -1.37 -11.26 -4.58
C THR A 81 -0.95 -11.91 -5.89
N ALA A 82 -1.77 -12.82 -6.40
CA ALA A 82 -1.57 -13.40 -7.72
C ALA A 82 -2.15 -12.49 -8.82
N TRP A 83 -1.44 -12.40 -9.93
CA TRP A 83 -1.89 -11.76 -11.17
C TRP A 83 -1.62 -12.70 -12.34
N ASP A 84 -2.65 -12.97 -13.13
CA ASP A 84 -2.61 -13.94 -14.22
C ASP A 84 -2.26 -13.29 -15.57
N GLY A 85 -1.82 -12.03 -15.57
CA GLY A 85 -1.49 -11.29 -16.80
C GLY A 85 -2.71 -10.79 -17.56
N THR A 86 -3.82 -10.50 -16.87
CA THR A 86 -5.04 -9.93 -17.47
C THR A 86 -5.19 -8.43 -17.21
N ASP A 87 -5.94 -7.77 -18.09
CA ASP A 87 -6.48 -6.42 -17.87
C ASP A 87 -7.73 -6.45 -16.95
N SER A 88 -8.31 -5.28 -16.70
CA SER A 88 -9.50 -5.14 -15.84
C SER A 88 -10.76 -5.77 -16.43
N GLU A 89 -10.77 -6.11 -17.71
CA GLU A 89 -11.86 -6.81 -18.40
C GLU A 89 -11.62 -8.33 -18.47
N GLY A 90 -10.54 -8.83 -17.84
CA GLY A 90 -10.18 -10.25 -17.83
C GLY A 90 -9.51 -10.73 -19.11
N ARG A 91 -9.15 -9.83 -20.03
CA ARG A 91 -8.46 -10.20 -21.28
C ARG A 91 -6.97 -10.36 -21.03
N LYS A 92 -6.35 -11.39 -21.60
CA LYS A 92 -4.89 -11.58 -21.52
C LYS A 92 -4.18 -10.42 -22.20
N LEU A 93 -3.21 -9.86 -21.49
CA LEU A 93 -2.34 -8.83 -22.04
C LEU A 93 -1.42 -9.41 -23.12
N GLY A 94 -1.08 -8.59 -24.10
CA GLY A 94 -0.11 -8.97 -25.13
C GLY A 94 1.30 -9.14 -24.55
N LYS A 95 2.15 -9.89 -25.25
CA LYS A 95 3.58 -9.98 -24.92
C LYS A 95 4.20 -8.58 -24.85
N GLY A 96 5.04 -8.34 -23.84
CA GLY A 96 5.67 -7.03 -23.68
C GLY A 96 6.12 -6.72 -22.26
N LEU A 97 6.62 -5.50 -22.09
CA LEU A 97 6.97 -4.95 -20.79
C LEU A 97 5.79 -4.13 -20.24
N TYR A 98 5.50 -4.34 -18.97
CA TYR A 98 4.50 -3.59 -18.21
C TYR A 98 5.14 -3.02 -16.94
N LEU A 99 4.51 -1.99 -16.39
CA LEU A 99 4.90 -1.35 -15.14
C LEU A 99 3.88 -1.72 -14.06
N LEU A 100 4.29 -2.56 -13.12
CA LEU A 100 3.53 -2.83 -11.92
C LEU A 100 3.85 -1.76 -10.88
N VAL A 101 2.83 -1.09 -10.38
CA VAL A 101 2.94 0.02 -9.43
C VAL A 101 2.20 -0.35 -8.16
N LEU A 102 2.90 -0.34 -7.04
CA LEU A 102 2.30 -0.44 -5.71
C LEU A 102 2.26 0.94 -5.08
N ARG A 103 1.15 1.24 -4.40
CA ARG A 103 0.96 2.49 -3.65
C ARG A 103 0.42 2.18 -2.26
N SER A 104 1.03 2.77 -1.24
CA SER A 104 0.57 2.73 0.14
C SER A 104 1.16 3.92 0.90
N GLY A 105 0.41 4.55 1.81
CA GLY A 105 0.96 5.58 2.69
C GLY A 105 1.56 6.82 2.01
N GLY A 106 1.17 7.13 0.77
CA GLY A 106 1.81 8.21 -0.02
C GLY A 106 3.11 7.78 -0.72
N GLU A 107 3.63 6.60 -0.42
CA GLU A 107 4.77 6.00 -1.11
C GLU A 107 4.32 5.22 -2.35
N SER A 108 5.25 5.08 -3.30
CA SER A 108 5.06 4.18 -4.44
C SER A 108 6.34 3.43 -4.81
N ARG A 109 6.15 2.24 -5.35
CA ARG A 109 7.23 1.41 -5.92
C ARG A 109 6.81 0.89 -7.28
N VAL A 110 7.77 0.84 -8.19
CA VAL A 110 7.56 0.39 -9.57
C VAL A 110 8.40 -0.86 -9.82
N VAL A 111 7.76 -1.92 -10.30
CA VAL A 111 8.39 -3.17 -10.72
C VAL A 111 8.15 -3.33 -12.22
N LYS A 112 9.22 -3.55 -12.99
CA LYS A 112 9.14 -3.90 -14.41
C LYS A 112 8.69 -5.35 -14.52
N VAL A 113 7.63 -5.63 -15.29
CA VAL A 113 7.10 -6.99 -15.44
C VAL A 113 7.04 -7.38 -16.91
N GLY A 114 7.74 -8.45 -17.27
CA GLY A 114 7.73 -9.01 -18.63
C GLY A 114 6.66 -10.10 -18.79
N VAL A 115 5.78 -9.92 -19.77
CA VAL A 115 4.79 -10.93 -20.20
C VAL A 115 5.27 -11.55 -21.51
N ARG A 116 5.34 -12.90 -21.57
CA ARG A 116 5.91 -13.62 -22.73
C ARG A 116 4.88 -14.13 -23.75
N ARG A 117 3.58 -14.30 -23.40
CA ARG A 117 2.62 -14.98 -24.30
C ARG A 117 1.13 -14.70 -24.06
#